data_AF-A0A959EH20-F1
#
_entry.id   AF-A0A959EH20-F1
#
_cell.length_a   1.000
_cell.length_b   1.000
_cell.length_c   1.000
_cell.angle_alpha   90.00
_cell.angle_beta   90.00
_cell.angle_gamma   90.00
#
_symmetry.space_group_name_H-M   'P 1'
#
loop_
_entity.id
_entity.type
_entity.pdbx_description
1 polymer ?
#
loop_
_entity_poly.entity_id
_entity_poly.type
_entity_poly.pdbx_seq_one_letter_code
_entity_poly.pdbx_strand_id
1 'polypeptide(L)'
;CKLHRSGNDGASWEELPAPAYPAAPEPDAEAPALDMIWTLAAGGPDRLGEIWAGTLPGGLFVSPDRGETWSLVDSLWSRPERGEWFGGGFDHPGIHSICIDPRDPERMTLGISCGGVWKSDDRGATWRLAGQGLRNAYMPPERAYDANVQDPHLVATCAASPDVVWCQHHNGIFRSTDAAETFGEIEAPMPSVFGF
;
A
#
# COMPACT_ATOMS: atom_id res chain seq x y z
N CYS A 1 18.37 3.15 5.38
CA CYS A 1 17.17 3.75 6.03
C CYS A 1 17.41 4.00 7.52
N LYS A 2 16.80 5.03 8.13
CA LYS A 2 16.77 5.26 9.59
C LYS A 2 15.33 5.45 10.06
N LEU A 3 14.95 4.87 11.19
CA LEU A 3 13.64 5.06 11.84
C LEU A 3 13.84 5.77 13.17
N HIS A 4 12.98 6.74 13.48
CA HIS A 4 12.99 7.41 14.78
C HIS A 4 11.59 7.46 15.38
N ARG A 5 11.50 7.42 16.71
CA ARG A 5 10.26 7.54 17.48
C ARG A 5 10.37 8.68 18.48
N SER A 6 9.27 9.38 18.71
CA SER A 6 9.11 10.30 19.82
C SER A 6 8.01 9.80 20.75
N GLY A 7 8.30 9.77 22.05
CA GLY A 7 7.31 9.48 23.11
C GLY A 7 6.77 10.73 23.81
N ASN A 8 7.11 11.92 23.33
CA ASN A 8 6.84 13.20 23.98
C ASN A 8 6.46 14.29 22.96
N ASP A 9 5.51 13.98 22.08
CA ASP A 9 4.94 14.90 21.09
C ASP A 9 5.98 15.62 20.22
N GLY A 10 7.07 14.92 19.88
CA GLY A 10 8.13 15.40 19.00
C GLY A 10 9.23 16.20 19.69
N ALA A 11 9.20 16.37 21.02
CA ALA A 11 10.21 17.13 21.74
C ALA A 11 11.60 16.46 21.74
N SER A 12 11.66 15.12 21.75
CA SER A 12 12.89 14.35 21.54
C SER A 12 12.62 13.08 20.73
N TRP A 13 13.68 12.57 20.11
CA TRP A 13 13.63 11.41 19.22
C TRP A 13 14.69 10.39 19.60
N GLU A 14 14.32 9.12 19.57
CA GLU A 14 15.24 7.98 19.69
C GLU A 14 15.30 7.24 18.35
N GLU A 15 16.51 6.80 17.96
CA GLU A 15 16.70 5.96 16.78
C GLU A 15 16.28 4.51 17.11
N LEU A 16 15.50 3.90 16.21
CA LEU A 16 15.00 2.53 16.33
C LEU A 16 15.54 1.66 15.20
N PRO A 17 15.52 0.32 15.36
CA PRO A 17 15.74 -0.59 14.26
C PRO A 17 14.76 -0.34 13.11
N ALA A 18 15.27 -0.28 11.89
CA ALA A 18 14.43 -0.26 10.69
C ALA A 18 14.06 -1.71 10.27
N PRO A 19 12.98 -1.90 9.51
CA PRO A 19 12.68 -3.20 8.91
C PRO A 19 13.88 -3.76 8.12
N ALA A 20 14.07 -5.07 8.16
CA ALA A 20 15.12 -5.74 7.42
C ALA A 20 14.53 -6.91 6.62
N TYR A 21 14.91 -7.01 5.36
CA TYR A 21 14.55 -8.17 4.55
C TYR A 21 15.31 -9.43 4.99
N PRO A 22 14.76 -10.62 4.71
CA PRO A 22 15.49 -11.87 4.85
C PRO A 22 16.82 -11.82 4.11
N ALA A 23 17.84 -12.47 4.70
CA ALA A 23 19.09 -12.69 4.01
C ALA A 23 18.85 -13.47 2.70
N ALA A 24 19.75 -13.30 1.74
CA ALA A 24 19.73 -14.11 0.54
C ALA A 24 19.77 -15.60 0.90
N PRO A 25 19.04 -16.46 0.16
CA PRO A 25 19.04 -17.89 0.41
C PRO A 25 20.42 -18.51 0.20
N GLU A 26 21.26 -17.89 -0.63
CA GLU A 26 22.63 -18.30 -0.92
C GLU A 26 23.60 -17.11 -0.74
N PRO A 27 24.86 -17.33 -0.31
CA PRO A 27 25.82 -16.26 -0.02
C PRO A 27 26.12 -15.32 -1.20
N ASP A 28 26.03 -15.83 -2.42
CA ASP A 28 26.35 -15.09 -3.66
C ASP A 28 25.11 -14.52 -4.35
N ALA A 29 23.91 -14.78 -3.82
CA ALA A 29 22.68 -14.22 -4.34
C ALA A 29 22.46 -12.81 -3.77
N GLU A 30 21.96 -11.90 -4.60
CA GLU A 30 21.67 -10.54 -4.18
C GLU A 30 20.44 -10.54 -3.24
N ALA A 31 20.66 -10.19 -1.98
CA ALA A 31 19.58 -10.02 -1.02
C ALA A 31 18.89 -8.67 -1.26
N PRO A 32 17.55 -8.60 -1.23
CA PRO A 32 16.88 -7.31 -1.24
C PRO A 32 17.31 -6.52 0.01
N ALA A 33 17.76 -5.29 -0.19
CA ALA A 33 18.11 -4.37 0.89
C ALA A 33 17.01 -3.31 1.03
N LEU A 34 16.72 -2.92 2.28
CA LEU A 34 15.80 -1.81 2.53
C LEU A 34 16.46 -0.50 2.09
N ASP A 35 15.92 0.12 1.05
CA ASP A 35 16.28 1.48 0.67
C ASP A 35 15.56 2.47 1.60
N MET A 36 14.22 2.41 1.60
CA MET A 36 13.38 3.38 2.29
C MET A 36 12.11 2.75 2.89
N ILE A 37 11.77 3.20 4.11
CA ILE A 37 10.40 3.09 4.63
C ILE A 37 9.59 4.16 3.93
N TRP A 38 8.68 3.72 3.05
CA TRP A 38 7.90 4.60 2.20
C TRP A 38 6.65 5.13 2.91
N THR A 39 6.01 4.29 3.72
CA THR A 39 4.84 4.66 4.51
C THR A 39 4.86 4.01 5.88
N LEU A 40 4.24 4.65 6.86
CA LEU A 40 3.88 4.08 8.15
C LEU A 40 2.37 4.22 8.36
N ALA A 41 1.73 3.21 8.94
CA ALA A 41 0.32 3.25 9.32
C ALA A 41 0.13 2.62 10.71
N ALA A 42 -0.77 3.19 11.50
CA ALA A 42 -1.14 2.60 12.79
C ALA A 42 -1.99 1.33 12.59
N GLY A 43 -1.89 0.38 13.51
CA GLY A 43 -2.68 -0.85 13.49
C GLY A 43 -4.20 -0.65 13.69
N GLY A 44 -4.66 0.57 13.93
CA GLY A 44 -6.07 0.87 14.17
C GLY A 44 -6.41 1.00 15.67
N PRO A 45 -7.69 1.29 15.99
CA PRO A 45 -8.09 1.73 17.33
C PRO A 45 -7.85 0.68 18.43
N ASP A 46 -7.96 -0.61 18.11
CA ASP A 46 -7.87 -1.71 19.08
C ASP A 46 -6.48 -2.37 19.17
N ARG A 47 -5.50 -1.88 18.40
CA ARG A 47 -4.13 -2.41 18.30
C ARG A 47 -3.10 -1.31 18.59
N LEU A 48 -3.25 -0.67 19.75
CA LEU A 48 -2.37 0.44 20.14
C LEU A 48 -0.90 0.00 20.18
N GLY A 49 -0.07 0.75 19.46
CA GLY A 49 1.36 0.48 19.35
C GLY A 49 1.74 -0.46 18.23
N GLU A 50 0.78 -1.11 17.57
CA GLU A 50 1.07 -1.80 16.32
C GLU A 50 1.27 -0.80 15.18
N ILE A 51 2.31 -1.00 14.37
CA ILE A 51 2.68 -0.16 13.22
C ILE A 51 2.92 -1.05 12.01
N TRP A 52 2.35 -0.67 10.88
CA TRP A 52 2.62 -1.27 9.58
C TRP A 52 3.55 -0.36 8.79
N ALA A 53 4.52 -0.95 8.09
CA ALA A 53 5.43 -0.24 7.21
C ALA A 53 5.36 -0.82 5.80
N GLY A 54 5.15 0.07 4.83
CA GLY A 54 5.35 -0.23 3.42
C GLY A 54 6.70 0.34 2.98
N THR A 55 7.44 -0.39 2.18
CA THR A 55 8.85 -0.08 1.86
C THR A 55 9.11 0.01 0.37
N LEU A 56 10.30 0.53 0.04
CA LEU A 56 10.99 0.39 -1.25
C LEU A 56 12.31 -0.37 -1.03
N PRO A 57 12.60 -1.45 -1.80
CA PRO A 57 11.68 -2.19 -2.68
C PRO A 57 10.41 -2.67 -1.96
N GLY A 58 9.39 -3.11 -2.69
CA GLY A 58 8.04 -3.31 -2.15
C GLY A 58 7.95 -4.46 -1.14
N GLY A 59 7.94 -4.15 0.14
CA GLY A 59 7.71 -5.08 1.25
C GLY A 59 6.69 -4.51 2.24
N LEU A 60 5.95 -5.40 2.90
CA LEU A 60 5.04 -5.02 3.97
C LEU A 60 5.57 -5.63 5.27
N PHE A 61 5.78 -4.78 6.26
CA PHE A 61 6.24 -5.18 7.57
C PHE A 61 5.25 -4.75 8.64
N VAL A 62 5.23 -5.50 9.74
CA VAL A 62 4.45 -5.17 10.93
C VAL A 62 5.36 -5.16 12.16
N SER A 63 5.12 -4.20 13.04
CA SER A 63 5.73 -4.10 14.36
C SER A 63 4.61 -4.10 15.40
N PRO A 64 4.61 -5.02 16.38
CA PRO A 64 3.59 -5.05 17.44
C PRO A 64 3.91 -4.12 18.62
N ASP A 65 5.10 -3.52 18.63
CA ASP A 65 5.75 -2.94 19.82
C ASP A 65 6.31 -1.53 19.54
N ARG A 66 5.55 -0.73 18.78
CA ARG A 66 5.86 0.68 18.49
C ARG A 66 7.19 0.86 17.76
N GLY A 67 7.50 -0.04 16.83
CA GLY A 67 8.67 0.03 15.96
C GLY A 67 9.94 -0.58 16.56
N GLU A 68 9.86 -1.28 17.69
CA GLU A 68 11.04 -1.90 18.32
C GLU A 68 11.48 -3.17 17.59
N THR A 69 10.52 -3.98 17.16
CA THR A 69 10.76 -5.17 16.33
C THR A 69 9.88 -5.16 15.10
N TRP A 70 10.38 -5.75 14.01
CA TRP A 70 9.69 -5.79 12.71
C TRP A 70 9.66 -7.22 12.18
N SER A 71 8.52 -7.62 11.64
CA SER A 71 8.31 -8.89 10.93
C SER A 71 7.86 -8.61 9.51
N LEU A 72 8.46 -9.30 8.54
CA LEU A 72 7.99 -9.28 7.15
C LEU A 72 6.68 -10.06 7.05
N VAL A 73 5.75 -9.55 6.24
CA VAL A 73 4.47 -10.22 5.97
C VAL A 73 4.67 -11.21 4.82
N ASP A 74 5.11 -12.42 5.19
CA ASP A 74 5.52 -13.48 4.25
C ASP A 74 4.43 -13.89 3.25
N SER A 75 3.16 -13.82 3.68
CA SER A 75 1.98 -14.14 2.87
C SER A 75 1.82 -13.23 1.64
N LEU A 76 2.20 -11.95 1.76
CA LEU A 76 2.25 -11.02 0.65
C LEU A 76 3.58 -11.15 -0.09
N TRP A 77 4.69 -11.22 0.65
CA TRP A 77 6.04 -11.32 0.10
C TRP A 77 6.24 -12.51 -0.85
N SER A 78 5.57 -13.63 -0.58
CA SER A 78 5.71 -14.87 -1.36
C SER A 78 4.74 -14.96 -2.53
N ARG A 79 3.94 -13.92 -2.81
CA ARG A 79 3.00 -13.91 -3.94
C ARG A 79 3.74 -13.96 -5.28
N PRO A 80 3.42 -14.91 -6.18
CA PRO A 80 4.07 -14.97 -7.50
C PRO A 80 3.80 -13.73 -8.34
N GLU A 81 2.64 -13.07 -8.14
CA GLU A 81 2.26 -11.81 -8.78
C GLU A 81 3.29 -10.70 -8.62
N ARG A 82 4.10 -10.73 -7.55
CA ARG A 82 5.18 -9.76 -7.30
C ARG A 82 6.21 -9.70 -8.41
N GLY A 83 6.38 -10.78 -9.16
CA GLY A 83 7.26 -10.79 -10.34
C GLY A 83 6.81 -9.81 -11.43
N GLU A 84 5.57 -9.30 -11.37
CA GLU A 84 5.01 -8.36 -12.33
C GLU A 84 4.85 -6.93 -11.80
N TRP A 85 5.31 -6.67 -10.57
CA TRP A 85 5.20 -5.37 -9.91
C TRP A 85 6.24 -4.38 -10.45
N PHE A 86 6.07 -3.95 -11.70
CA PHE A 86 6.97 -3.04 -12.41
C PHE A 86 6.22 -2.17 -13.42
N GLY A 87 6.93 -1.21 -14.02
CA GLY A 87 6.46 -0.46 -15.19
C GLY A 87 6.08 1.00 -14.94
N GLY A 88 6.10 1.49 -13.70
CA GLY A 88 5.77 2.87 -13.33
C GLY A 88 6.94 3.86 -13.42
N GLY A 89 8.05 3.45 -14.05
CA GLY A 89 9.24 4.30 -14.24
C GLY A 89 10.23 4.35 -13.06
N PHE A 90 9.94 3.68 -11.93
CA PHE A 90 10.88 3.42 -10.84
C PHE A 90 11.40 1.98 -10.91
N ASP A 91 12.62 1.74 -10.42
CA ASP A 91 13.29 0.43 -10.50
C ASP A 91 12.63 -0.65 -9.64
N HIS A 92 11.88 -0.24 -8.62
CA HIS A 92 11.26 -1.13 -7.64
C HIS A 92 9.84 -0.70 -7.31
N PRO A 93 8.93 -1.65 -7.01
CA PRO A 93 7.61 -1.30 -6.53
C PRO A 93 7.68 -0.72 -5.12
N GLY A 94 6.77 0.17 -4.77
CA GLY A 94 6.58 0.71 -3.42
C GLY A 94 5.24 0.31 -2.85
N ILE A 95 5.23 -0.23 -1.63
CA ILE A 95 3.97 -0.46 -0.89
C ILE A 95 3.63 0.83 -0.13
N HIS A 96 2.41 1.33 -0.34
CA HIS A 96 1.90 2.55 0.24
C HIS A 96 0.41 2.41 0.61
N SER A 97 -0.21 3.48 1.10
CA SER A 97 -1.66 3.54 1.37
C SER A 97 -2.18 2.33 2.14
N ILE A 98 -1.57 2.05 3.28
CA ILE A 98 -2.02 0.98 4.18
C ILE A 98 -3.25 1.47 4.93
N CYS A 99 -4.43 1.02 4.52
CA CYS A 99 -5.71 1.42 5.08
C CYS A 99 -6.33 0.28 5.88
N ILE A 100 -6.47 0.46 7.19
CA ILE A 100 -7.21 -0.45 8.07
C ILE A 100 -8.68 -0.03 8.11
N ASP A 101 -9.61 -0.97 7.94
CA ASP A 101 -11.03 -0.68 8.06
C ASP A 101 -11.38 -0.38 9.53
N PRO A 102 -11.95 0.80 9.87
CA PRO A 102 -12.31 1.13 11.24
C PRO A 102 -13.48 0.30 11.79
N ARG A 103 -14.21 -0.43 10.95
CA ARG A 103 -15.32 -1.31 11.35
C ARG A 103 -14.83 -2.69 11.76
N ASP A 104 -13.72 -3.12 11.18
CA ASP A 104 -13.16 -4.46 11.32
C ASP A 104 -11.64 -4.40 11.06
N PRO A 105 -10.80 -4.32 12.11
CA PRO A 105 -9.35 -4.27 11.97
C PRO A 105 -8.77 -5.47 11.22
N GLU A 106 -9.47 -6.60 11.07
CA GLU A 106 -8.96 -7.70 10.27
C GLU A 106 -8.95 -7.37 8.76
N ARG A 107 -9.71 -6.34 8.34
CA ARG A 107 -9.78 -5.91 6.94
C ARG A 107 -8.79 -4.80 6.64
N MET A 108 -8.03 -5.00 5.56
CA MET A 108 -6.96 -4.09 5.13
C MET A 108 -7.01 -3.87 3.62
N THR A 109 -6.69 -2.66 3.18
CA THR A 109 -6.45 -2.32 1.77
C THR A 109 -5.06 -1.71 1.62
N LEU A 110 -4.32 -2.09 0.58
CA LEU A 110 -3.01 -1.56 0.22
C LEU A 110 -3.04 -0.95 -1.18
N GLY A 111 -2.23 0.09 -1.38
CA GLY A 111 -1.81 0.52 -2.72
C GLY A 111 -0.36 0.10 -2.97
N ILE A 112 -0.07 -0.39 -4.17
CA ILE A 112 1.28 -0.79 -4.57
C ILE A 112 1.59 -0.15 -5.93
N SER A 113 2.62 0.70 -5.98
CA SER A 113 3.10 1.38 -7.20
C SER A 113 4.38 0.72 -7.70
N CYS A 114 4.40 -0.10 -8.76
CA CYS A 114 3.26 -0.73 -9.42
C CYS A 114 2.97 -2.10 -8.79
N GLY A 115 1.73 -2.56 -8.89
CA GLY A 115 1.27 -3.79 -8.24
C GLY A 115 -0.23 -3.75 -7.93
N GLY A 116 -0.81 -2.55 -7.95
CA GLY A 116 -2.25 -2.32 -7.87
C GLY A 116 -2.80 -2.27 -6.46
N VAL A 117 -4.11 -2.52 -6.35
CA VAL A 117 -4.84 -2.49 -5.08
C VAL A 117 -5.00 -3.91 -4.55
N TRP A 118 -4.54 -4.13 -3.33
CA TRP A 118 -4.62 -5.43 -2.66
C TRP A 118 -5.47 -5.35 -1.40
N LYS A 119 -6.24 -6.40 -1.13
CA LYS A 119 -7.07 -6.51 0.06
C LYS A 119 -6.76 -7.78 0.83
N SER A 120 -6.92 -7.68 2.15
CA SER A 120 -6.97 -8.79 3.07
C SER A 120 -8.19 -8.64 3.96
N ASP A 121 -8.81 -9.77 4.30
CA ASP A 121 -9.95 -9.87 5.22
C ASP A 121 -9.55 -10.61 6.53
N ASP A 122 -8.25 -10.86 6.73
CA ASP A 122 -7.67 -11.68 7.80
C ASP A 122 -6.30 -11.15 8.28
N ARG A 123 -6.18 -9.82 8.35
CA ARG A 123 -5.03 -9.07 8.87
C ARG A 123 -3.71 -9.39 8.15
N GLY A 124 -3.82 -9.60 6.85
CA GLY A 124 -2.71 -9.89 5.97
C GLY A 124 -2.25 -11.34 6.02
N ALA A 125 -3.00 -12.28 6.57
CA ALA A 125 -2.68 -13.70 6.46
C ALA A 125 -2.90 -14.22 5.02
N THR A 126 -3.92 -13.70 4.33
CA THR A 126 -4.18 -13.92 2.91
C THR A 126 -4.49 -12.62 2.18
N TRP A 127 -4.26 -12.63 0.87
CA TRP A 127 -4.32 -11.44 0.03
C TRP A 127 -5.00 -11.76 -1.30
N ARG A 128 -5.76 -10.80 -1.80
CA ARG A 128 -6.38 -10.83 -3.14
C ARG A 128 -6.26 -9.48 -3.81
N LEU A 129 -6.19 -9.50 -5.14
CA LEU A 129 -6.30 -8.31 -5.97
C LEU A 129 -7.72 -7.75 -5.91
N ALA A 130 -7.81 -6.44 -5.91
CA ALA A 130 -9.05 -5.67 -6.00
C ALA A 130 -8.85 -4.55 -7.02
N GLY A 131 -9.73 -3.57 -7.06
CA GLY A 131 -9.56 -2.40 -7.89
C GLY A 131 -10.00 -2.57 -9.35
N GLN A 132 -10.97 -3.45 -9.63
CA GLN A 132 -11.48 -3.61 -10.99
C GLN A 132 -12.02 -2.28 -11.52
N GLY A 133 -11.69 -1.93 -12.77
CA GLY A 133 -12.07 -0.66 -13.38
C GLY A 133 -10.98 0.44 -13.31
N LEU A 134 -9.92 0.25 -12.50
CA LEU A 134 -8.69 1.01 -12.67
C LEU A 134 -8.08 0.73 -14.05
N ARG A 135 -7.46 1.76 -14.64
CA ARG A 135 -6.90 1.69 -15.99
C ARG A 135 -5.46 2.17 -16.00
N ASN A 136 -4.56 1.29 -16.44
CA ASN A 136 -3.17 1.59 -16.72
C ASN A 136 -2.98 1.80 -18.23
N ALA A 137 -2.84 3.06 -18.63
CA ALA A 137 -2.81 3.47 -20.04
C ALA A 137 -1.47 3.24 -20.73
N TYR A 138 -0.38 3.02 -19.98
CA TYR A 138 0.95 2.80 -20.55
C TYR A 138 1.31 1.30 -20.67
N MET A 139 0.47 0.41 -20.15
CA MET A 139 0.56 -1.03 -20.41
C MET A 139 -0.03 -1.39 -21.79
N PRO A 140 0.34 -2.56 -22.37
CA PRO A 140 -0.32 -3.07 -23.56
C PRO A 140 -1.86 -3.10 -23.39
N PRO A 141 -2.66 -2.83 -24.45
CA PRO A 141 -4.11 -2.71 -24.34
C PRO A 141 -4.81 -3.89 -23.64
N GLU A 142 -4.32 -5.10 -23.86
CA GLU A 142 -4.80 -6.34 -23.25
C GLU A 142 -4.53 -6.46 -21.74
N ARG A 143 -3.59 -5.67 -21.21
CA ARG A 143 -3.23 -5.59 -19.80
C ARG A 143 -3.67 -4.29 -19.12
N ALA A 144 -4.26 -3.35 -19.86
CA ALA A 144 -4.60 -2.03 -19.31
C ALA A 144 -5.54 -2.09 -18.09
N TYR A 145 -6.36 -3.15 -17.97
CA TYR A 145 -7.27 -3.38 -16.84
C TYR A 145 -6.86 -4.58 -15.96
N ASP A 146 -5.65 -5.12 -16.16
CA ASP A 146 -5.10 -6.15 -15.28
C ASP A 146 -4.79 -5.52 -13.92
N ALA A 147 -5.44 -6.04 -12.86
CA ALA A 147 -5.35 -5.49 -11.52
C ALA A 147 -3.93 -5.53 -10.94
N ASN A 148 -3.09 -6.48 -11.37
CA ASN A 148 -1.75 -6.69 -10.82
C ASN A 148 -0.70 -5.71 -11.35
N VAL A 149 -1.02 -4.96 -12.40
CA VAL A 149 -0.09 -4.00 -13.03
C VAL A 149 -0.57 -2.56 -12.93
N GLN A 150 -1.55 -2.28 -12.08
CA GLN A 150 -2.00 -0.91 -11.83
C GLN A 150 -0.97 -0.13 -11.04
N ASP A 151 -1.02 1.19 -11.17
CA ASP A 151 -0.10 2.15 -10.56
C ASP A 151 -0.87 3.22 -9.76
N PRO A 152 -1.56 2.81 -8.67
CA PRO A 152 -2.11 3.76 -7.73
C PRO A 152 -0.97 4.58 -7.12
N HIS A 153 -1.17 5.88 -6.91
CA HIS A 153 -0.25 6.77 -6.18
C HIS A 153 -0.78 7.11 -4.78
N LEU A 154 -2.11 7.05 -4.59
CA LEU A 154 -2.76 7.18 -3.30
C LEU A 154 -4.11 6.45 -3.32
N VAL A 155 -4.31 5.53 -2.38
CA VAL A 155 -5.62 5.00 -2.02
C VAL A 155 -6.02 5.59 -0.67
N ALA A 156 -7.21 6.15 -0.58
CA ALA A 156 -7.72 6.80 0.63
C ALA A 156 -9.16 6.36 0.92
N THR A 157 -9.38 5.81 2.12
CA THR A 157 -10.69 5.34 2.58
C THR A 157 -11.41 6.42 3.39
N CYS A 158 -12.74 6.53 3.24
CA CYS A 158 -13.52 7.43 4.07
C CYS A 158 -13.77 6.81 5.46
N ALA A 159 -13.18 7.36 6.53
CA ALA A 159 -13.36 6.82 7.87
C ALA A 159 -14.84 6.77 8.33
N ALA A 160 -15.68 7.71 7.88
CA ALA A 160 -17.11 7.75 8.21
C ALA A 160 -17.97 6.83 7.31
N SER A 161 -17.44 6.38 6.18
CA SER A 161 -18.12 5.48 5.24
C SER A 161 -17.09 4.63 4.50
N PRO A 162 -16.53 3.58 5.14
CA PRO A 162 -15.33 2.91 4.64
C PRO A 162 -15.50 2.19 3.29
N ASP A 163 -16.74 2.01 2.82
CA ASP A 163 -17.01 1.52 1.46
C ASP A 163 -16.70 2.57 0.38
N VAL A 164 -16.62 3.85 0.74
CA VAL A 164 -16.20 4.92 -0.16
C VAL A 164 -14.69 5.08 -0.13
N VAL A 165 -14.06 4.84 -1.27
CA VAL A 165 -12.61 4.91 -1.45
C VAL A 165 -12.26 5.75 -2.68
N TRP A 166 -11.23 6.58 -2.57
CA TRP A 166 -10.66 7.29 -3.70
C TRP A 166 -9.28 6.74 -4.04
N CYS A 167 -8.97 6.68 -5.34
CA CYS A 167 -7.66 6.33 -5.85
C CYS A 167 -7.16 7.45 -6.77
N GLN A 168 -6.10 8.16 -6.37
CA GLN A 168 -5.26 8.87 -7.33
C GLN A 168 -4.39 7.80 -8.00
N HIS A 169 -4.62 7.58 -9.28
CA HIS A 169 -3.87 6.65 -10.13
C HIS A 169 -2.96 7.44 -11.06
N HIS A 170 -1.91 6.81 -11.60
CA HIS A 170 -1.06 7.42 -12.63
C HIS A 170 -1.86 7.98 -13.82
N ASN A 171 -3.00 7.37 -14.12
CA ASN A 171 -3.84 7.69 -15.29
C ASN A 171 -5.22 8.27 -14.96
N GLY A 172 -5.41 8.82 -13.75
CA GLY A 172 -6.68 9.50 -13.42
C GLY A 172 -7.01 9.46 -11.94
N ILE A 173 -8.21 9.95 -11.61
CA ILE A 173 -8.78 9.87 -10.27
C ILE A 173 -9.99 8.95 -10.35
N PHE A 174 -10.07 8.00 -9.43
CA PHE A 174 -11.10 6.98 -9.41
C PHE A 174 -11.81 6.96 -8.06
N ARG A 175 -13.06 6.50 -8.06
CA ARG A 175 -13.87 6.32 -6.86
C ARG A 175 -14.53 4.95 -6.82
N SER A 176 -14.50 4.34 -5.65
CA SER A 176 -15.23 3.14 -5.28
C SER A 176 -16.34 3.48 -4.28
N THR A 177 -17.41 2.68 -4.29
CA THR A 177 -18.47 2.67 -3.26
C THR A 177 -18.72 1.29 -2.69
N ASP A 178 -17.78 0.36 -2.91
CA ASP A 178 -17.85 -1.04 -2.49
C ASP A 178 -16.55 -1.49 -1.81
N ALA A 179 -15.90 -0.57 -1.08
CA ALA A 179 -14.66 -0.81 -0.34
C ALA A 179 -13.48 -1.23 -1.24
N ALA A 180 -13.27 -0.49 -2.34
CA ALA A 180 -12.18 -0.70 -3.30
C ALA A 180 -12.24 -2.01 -4.10
N GLU A 181 -13.36 -2.74 -4.10
CA GLU A 181 -13.53 -3.87 -5.02
C GLU A 181 -13.54 -3.38 -6.46
N THR A 182 -14.40 -2.41 -6.77
CA THR A 182 -14.51 -1.79 -8.09
C THR A 182 -14.37 -0.28 -8.03
N PHE A 183 -13.86 0.30 -9.11
CA PHE A 183 -13.65 1.72 -9.27
C PHE A 183 -14.28 2.23 -10.57
N GLY A 184 -14.93 3.37 -10.48
CA GLY A 184 -15.27 4.21 -11.63
C GLY A 184 -14.33 5.40 -11.73
N GLU A 185 -13.90 5.74 -12.93
CA GLU A 185 -13.14 6.97 -13.18
C GLU A 185 -14.03 8.19 -12.87
N ILE A 186 -13.49 9.14 -12.11
CA ILE A 186 -14.12 10.45 -11.93
C ILE A 186 -13.70 11.29 -13.13
N GLU A 187 -14.54 11.28 -14.16
CA GLU A 187 -14.38 12.23 -15.26
C GLU A 187 -14.57 13.64 -14.72
N ALA A 188 -13.63 14.55 -15.04
CA ALA A 188 -13.78 15.94 -14.68
C ALA A 188 -15.09 16.48 -15.30
N PRO A 189 -15.96 17.18 -14.54
CA PRO A 189 -17.04 17.90 -15.18
C PRO A 189 -16.42 18.89 -16.17
N MET A 190 -17.04 19.04 -17.34
CA MET A 190 -16.71 20.12 -18.27
C MET A 190 -16.61 21.43 -17.46
N PRO A 191 -15.57 22.26 -17.66
CA PRO A 191 -15.44 23.51 -16.92
C PRO A 191 -16.76 24.28 -17.02
N SER A 192 -17.34 24.62 -15.87
CA SER A 192 -18.62 25.31 -15.85
C SER A 192 -18.49 26.63 -16.61
N VAL A 193 -19.34 26.83 -17.61
CA VAL A 193 -19.46 28.11 -18.33
C VAL A 193 -20.40 29.09 -17.60
N PHE A 194 -20.97 28.68 -16.46
CA PHE A 194 -21.87 29.50 -15.68
C PHE A 194 -21.92 29.08 -14.20
N GLY A 195 -21.58 29.99 -13.29
CA GLY A 195 -21.71 29.84 -11.84
C GLY A 195 -22.00 31.20 -11.22
N PHE A 196 -22.87 31.23 -10.19
CA PHE A 196 -23.09 32.43 -9.38
C PHE A 196 -21.89 32.71 -8.46
#